data_AF-A0A5Q0SG72-F1
#
_entry.id   AF-A0A5Q0SG72-F1
#
_cell.length_a   1.000
_cell.length_b   1.000
_cell.length_c   1.000
_cell.angle_alpha   90.00
_cell.angle_beta   90.00
_cell.angle_gamma   90.00
#
_symmetry.space_group_name_H-M   'P 1'
#
loop_
_entity.id
_entity.type
_entity.pdbx_description
1 polymer ?
#
loop_
_entity_poly.entity_id
_entity_poly.type
_entity_poly.pdbx_seq_one_letter_code
_entity_poly.pdbx_strand_id
1 'polypeptide(L)'
;MRVEEKLYTLRYKKDEQPHLAIIDPNKCLKCEEVNGVPQPCISVCPANVYSWINQRIVISYENCVECGACRIACPYSNISWKYPRYGLGIALRYG
;
A
#
# COMPACT_ATOMS: atom_id res chain seq x y z
N MET A 1 19.01 6.88 5.96
CA MET A 1 18.67 5.60 5.31
C MET A 1 17.24 5.68 4.83
N ARG A 2 16.99 5.50 3.54
CA ARG A 2 15.66 5.58 2.94
C ARG A 2 14.93 4.24 3.10
N VAL A 3 13.60 4.24 3.03
CA VAL A 3 12.80 3.01 3.21
C VAL A 3 13.13 2.02 2.10
N GLU A 4 13.30 2.51 0.88
CA GLU A 4 13.58 1.72 -0.33
C GLU A 4 14.89 0.92 -0.20
N GLU A 5 15.91 1.49 0.47
CA GLU A 5 17.18 0.81 0.75
C GLU A 5 16.99 -0.40 1.66
N LYS A 6 16.06 -0.31 2.63
CA LYS A 6 15.72 -1.43 3.52
C LYS A 6 14.91 -2.50 2.78
N LEU A 7 13.96 -2.09 1.96
CA LEU A 7 13.15 -3.02 1.16
C LEU A 7 14.01 -3.85 0.21
N TYR A 8 15.11 -3.30 -0.31
CA TYR A 8 16.06 -4.03 -1.16
C TYR A 8 16.75 -5.21 -0.45
N THR A 9 16.78 -5.23 0.88
CA THR A 9 17.31 -6.37 1.65
C THR A 9 16.32 -7.52 1.77
N LEU A 10 15.05 -7.27 1.47
CA LEU A 10 13.98 -8.26 1.46
C LEU A 10 13.92 -8.94 0.09
N ARG A 11 13.42 -10.18 0.08
CA ARG A 11 13.21 -10.93 -1.15
C ARG A 11 11.76 -10.83 -1.58
N TYR A 12 11.53 -10.46 -2.84
CA TYR A 12 10.21 -10.44 -3.45
C TYR A 12 10.15 -11.37 -4.65
N LYS A 13 8.99 -11.99 -4.85
CA LYS A 13 8.62 -12.68 -6.09
C LYS A 13 7.52 -11.87 -6.73
N LYS A 14 7.87 -11.10 -7.76
CA LYS A 14 6.96 -10.16 -8.41
C LYS A 14 5.72 -10.89 -8.94
N ASP A 15 4.55 -10.33 -8.63
CA ASP A 15 3.31 -10.66 -9.31
C ASP A 15 3.08 -9.68 -10.47
N GLU A 16 2.70 -10.18 -11.63
CA GLU A 16 2.29 -9.34 -12.77
C GLU A 16 0.93 -8.68 -12.51
N GLN A 17 0.10 -9.26 -11.63
CA GLN A 17 -1.18 -8.70 -11.26
C GLN A 17 -1.06 -7.88 -9.98
N PRO A 18 -1.55 -6.62 -9.96
CA PRO A 18 -1.58 -5.84 -8.73
C PRO A 18 -2.61 -6.43 -7.77
N HIS A 19 -2.17 -6.74 -6.55
CA HIS A 19 -3.04 -7.20 -5.46
C HIS A 19 -3.66 -6.05 -4.66
N LEU A 20 -3.30 -4.81 -5.02
CA LEU A 20 -3.78 -3.57 -4.42
C LEU A 20 -4.41 -2.69 -5.50
N ALA A 21 -5.60 -2.17 -5.23
CA ALA A 21 -6.24 -1.17 -6.07
C ALA A 21 -7.08 -0.20 -5.22
N ILE A 22 -7.22 1.03 -5.68
CA ILE A 22 -8.23 1.96 -5.15
C ILE A 22 -9.56 1.68 -5.85
N ILE A 23 -10.64 1.52 -5.07
CA ILE A 23 -11.97 1.23 -5.62
C ILE A 23 -12.58 2.48 -6.26
N ASP A 24 -12.59 3.60 -5.53
CA ASP A 24 -13.09 4.90 -6.01
C ASP A 24 -12.09 6.03 -5.71
N PRO A 25 -11.36 6.55 -6.71
CA PRO A 25 -10.39 7.63 -6.50
C PRO A 25 -10.98 8.91 -5.91
N ASN A 26 -12.27 9.19 -6.11
CA ASN A 26 -12.88 10.44 -5.65
C ASN A 26 -13.00 10.50 -4.13
N LYS A 27 -13.15 9.34 -3.47
CA LYS A 27 -13.19 9.28 -2.01
C LYS A 27 -11.86 9.67 -1.39
N CYS A 28 -10.74 9.44 -2.07
CA CYS A 28 -9.41 9.78 -1.57
C CYS A 28 -9.19 11.30 -1.45
N LEU A 29 -9.93 12.12 -2.21
CA LEU A 29 -9.89 13.58 -2.13
C LEU A 29 -10.45 14.10 -0.80
N LYS A 30 -11.37 13.35 -0.18
CA LYS A 30 -12.08 13.73 1.04
C LYS A 30 -11.55 13.05 2.30
N CYS A 31 -10.41 12.36 2.21
CA CYS A 31 -9.85 11.62 3.35
C CYS A 31 -9.67 12.52 4.58
N GLU A 32 -9.06 13.70 4.41
CA GLU A 32 -8.79 14.64 5.49
C GLU A 32 -10.05 15.13 6.21
N GLU A 33 -11.15 15.33 5.48
CA GLU A 33 -12.42 15.78 6.04
C GLU A 33 -13.03 14.75 7.02
N VAL A 34 -12.79 13.46 6.80
CA VAL A 34 -13.42 12.38 7.58
C VAL A 34 -12.59 11.93 8.77
N ASN A 35 -11.26 11.94 8.68
CA ASN A 35 -10.38 11.43 9.73
C ASN A 35 -9.42 12.48 10.31
N GLY A 36 -9.45 13.73 9.83
CA GLY A 36 -8.54 14.82 10.23
C GLY A 36 -7.10 14.70 9.71
N VAL A 37 -6.79 13.72 8.84
CA VAL A 37 -5.44 13.48 8.29
C VAL A 37 -5.52 13.08 6.81
N PRO A 38 -4.82 13.79 5.90
CA PRO A 38 -4.81 13.44 4.49
C PRO A 38 -4.27 12.03 4.24
N GLN A 39 -5.02 11.24 3.48
CA GLN A 39 -4.67 9.90 2.97
C GLN A 39 -3.87 9.02 3.98
N PRO A 40 -4.51 8.53 5.06
CA PRO A 40 -3.83 7.80 6.14
C PRO A 40 -3.13 6.51 5.70
N CYS A 41 -3.50 5.97 4.53
CA CYS A 41 -2.82 4.83 3.93
C CYS A 41 -1.36 5.14 3.56
N ILE A 42 -1.00 6.41 3.32
CA ILE A 42 0.38 6.83 3.05
C ILE A 42 1.18 6.79 4.35
N SER A 43 0.70 7.45 5.40
CA SER A 43 1.43 7.59 6.67
C SER A 43 1.61 6.25 7.40
N VAL A 44 0.62 5.36 7.35
CA VAL A 44 0.68 4.06 8.03
C VAL A 44 1.52 3.02 7.26
N CYS A 45 1.82 3.24 5.98
CA CYS A 45 2.46 2.21 5.16
C CYS A 45 3.95 2.10 5.51
N PRO A 46 4.41 0.96 6.07
CA PRO A 46 5.82 0.80 6.45
C PRO A 46 6.77 0.67 5.25
N ALA A 47 6.21 0.39 4.07
CA ALA A 47 6.95 0.13 2.84
C ALA A 47 6.76 1.24 1.78
N ASN A 48 6.20 2.39 2.17
CA ASN A 48 6.03 3.55 1.29
C ASN A 48 5.34 3.22 -0.06
N VAL A 49 4.35 2.31 -0.03
CA VAL A 49 3.65 1.80 -1.23
C VAL A 49 2.74 2.85 -1.86
N TYR A 50 2.22 3.78 -1.07
CA TYR A 50 1.24 4.77 -1.52
C TYR A 50 1.89 6.14 -1.64
N SER A 51 1.63 6.83 -2.75
CA SER A 51 2.06 8.21 -2.99
C SER A 51 0.89 9.05 -3.48
N TRP A 52 0.87 10.34 -3.10
CA TRP A 52 -0.13 11.30 -3.58
C TRP A 52 0.45 12.14 -4.71
N ILE A 53 -0.03 11.93 -5.94
CA ILE A 53 0.46 12.62 -7.14
C ILE A 53 -0.73 13.08 -7.96
N ASN A 54 -0.76 14.35 -8.35
CA ASN A 54 -1.83 14.93 -9.17
C ASN A 54 -3.24 14.62 -8.62
N GLN A 55 -3.42 14.79 -7.31
CA GLN A 55 -4.68 14.54 -6.60
C GLN A 55 -5.19 13.08 -6.69
N ARG A 56 -4.28 12.12 -6.91
CA ARG A 56 -4.59 10.70 -6.97
C ARG A 56 -3.57 9.89 -6.17
N ILE A 57 -4.03 8.74 -5.68
CA ILE A 57 -3.14 7.74 -5.10
C ILE A 57 -2.46 6.94 -6.21
N VAL A 58 -1.14 6.93 -6.21
CA VAL A 58 -0.29 6.03 -6.99
C VAL A 58 0.20 4.91 -6.07
N ILE A 59 0.19 3.68 -6.57
CA ILE A 59 0.49 2.47 -5.78
C ILE A 59 1.69 1.75 -6.41
N SER A 60 2.79 1.64 -5.67
CA SER A 60 3.96 0.81 -5.97
C SER A 60 3.83 -0.54 -5.27
N TYR A 61 2.90 -1.36 -5.75
CA TYR A 61 2.46 -2.59 -5.07
C TYR A 61 3.57 -3.65 -4.94
N GLU A 62 4.61 -3.58 -5.77
CA GLU A 62 5.79 -4.44 -5.73
C GLU A 62 6.57 -4.35 -4.41
N ASN A 63 6.45 -3.24 -3.69
CA ASN A 63 7.08 -3.02 -2.39
C ASN A 63 6.25 -3.56 -1.22
N CYS A 64 5.00 -3.97 -1.45
CA CYS A 64 4.06 -4.34 -0.41
C CYS A 64 4.59 -5.51 0.43
N VAL A 65 4.60 -5.32 1.75
CA VAL A 65 5.01 -6.33 2.75
C VAL A 65 3.82 -7.08 3.35
N GLU A 66 2.64 -6.98 2.73
CA GLU A 66 1.44 -7.76 3.05
C GLU A 66 0.89 -7.57 4.49
N CYS A 67 1.26 -6.49 5.18
CA CYS A 67 0.81 -6.23 6.55
C CYS A 67 -0.68 -5.85 6.71
N GLY A 68 -1.32 -5.33 5.66
CA GLY A 68 -2.73 -4.94 5.68
C GLY A 68 -3.07 -3.66 6.47
N ALA A 69 -2.09 -2.91 6.99
CA ALA A 69 -2.35 -1.69 7.77
C ALA A 69 -3.14 -0.63 6.98
N CYS A 70 -2.85 -0.49 5.68
CA CYS A 70 -3.50 0.48 4.80
C CYS A 70 -5.01 0.29 4.70
N ARG A 71 -5.50 -0.96 4.58
CA ARG A 71 -6.95 -1.24 4.47
C ARG A 71 -7.68 -0.98 5.79
N ILE A 72 -7.00 -1.12 6.93
CA ILE A 72 -7.56 -0.83 8.25
C ILE A 72 -7.61 0.68 8.48
N ALA A 73 -6.55 1.40 8.11
CA ALA A 73 -6.46 2.84 8.30
C ALA A 73 -7.34 3.65 7.34
N CYS A 74 -7.79 3.07 6.22
CA CYS A 74 -8.62 3.77 5.24
C CYS A 74 -10.05 3.98 5.77
N PRO A 75 -10.50 5.23 6.02
CA PRO A 75 -11.81 5.49 6.63
C PRO A 75 -12.98 5.06 5.74
N TYR A 76 -12.76 5.00 4.43
CA TYR A 76 -13.77 4.61 3.45
C TYR A 76 -13.76 3.14 3.08
N SER A 77 -12.88 2.32 3.68
CA SER A 77 -12.64 0.94 3.23
C SER A 77 -12.41 0.84 1.71
N ASN A 78 -11.69 1.82 1.16
CA ASN A 78 -11.60 2.07 -0.29
C ASN A 78 -10.40 1.42 -0.98
N ILE A 79 -9.68 0.56 -0.25
CA ILE A 79 -8.52 -0.16 -0.77
C ILE A 79 -8.95 -1.60 -1.01
N SER A 80 -9.05 -1.99 -2.28
CA SER A 80 -9.15 -3.39 -2.66
C SER A 80 -7.82 -4.04 -2.36
N TRP A 81 -7.77 -4.74 -1.23
CA TRP A 81 -6.58 -5.40 -0.74
C TRP A 81 -6.79 -6.90 -0.78
N LYS A 82 -5.89 -7.61 -1.46
CA LYS A 82 -5.82 -9.06 -1.48
C LYS A 82 -4.37 -9.46 -1.23
N TYR A 83 -4.16 -10.70 -0.80
CA TYR A 83 -2.82 -11.27 -0.89
C TYR A 83 -2.42 -11.43 -2.37
N PRO A 84 -1.12 -11.33 -2.69
CA PRO A 84 -0.59 -11.80 -3.97
C PRO A 84 -0.98 -13.26 -4.23
N ARG A 85 -0.89 -13.70 -5.49
CA ARG A 85 -1.17 -15.10 -5.82
C ARG A 85 -0.18 -16.04 -5.14
N TYR A 86 -0.57 -17.30 -4.96
CA TYR A 86 0.20 -18.30 -4.23
C TYR A 86 1.69 -18.32 -4.63
N GLY A 87 2.57 -18.20 -3.63
CA GLY A 87 4.02 -18.25 -3.81
C GLY A 87 4.64 -16.98 -4.41
N LEU A 88 3.87 -15.91 -4.62
CA LEU A 88 4.33 -14.57 -5.02
C LEU A 88 4.27 -13.60 -3.83
N GLY A 89 4.76 -12.38 -4.02
CA GLY A 89 4.80 -11.36 -2.97
C GLY A 89 6.10 -11.38 -2.17
N ILE A 90 6.03 -11.02 -0.88
CA ILE A 90 7.20 -11.01 0.00
C ILE A 90 7.57 -12.43 0.42
N ALA A 91 8.87 -12.74 0.38
CA ALA A 91 9.43 -14.01 0.81
C ALA A 91 10.34 -13.81 2.03
N LEU A 92 9.77 -13.94 3.24
CA LEU A 92 10.52 -13.86 4.49
C LEU A 92 11.41 -15.09 4.68
N ARG A 93 12.68 -14.84 5.03
CA ARG A 93 13.67 -15.92 5.24
C ARG A 93 13.80 -16.33 6.71
N TYR A 94 13.59 -15.40 7.63
CA TYR A 94 13.82 -15.55 9.08
C TYR A 94 12.68 -14.91 9.90
N GLY A 95 11.44 -15.12 9.45
CA GLY A 95 10.24 -14.42 9.92
C GLY A 95 10.13 -14.26 11.43
#